data_AF-A0AAV1W7B7-F1
#
_entry.id   AF-A0AAV1W7B7-F1
#
_cell.length_a   1.000
_cell.length_b   1.000
_cell.length_c   1.000
_cell.angle_alpha   90.00
_cell.angle_beta   90.00
_cell.angle_gamma   90.00
#
_symmetry.space_group_name_H-M   'P 1'
#
loop_
_entity.id
_entity.type
_entity.pdbx_description
1 polymer ?
#
loop_
_entity_poly.entity_id
_entity_poly.type
_entity_poly.pdbx_seq_one_letter_code
_entity_poly.pdbx_strand_id
1 'polypeptide(L)'
;MNAGGLVPDEIVTDMVAARLDREDVKQMGWLLDGYPRSSSQAGSLEKLQIRPDLYIVLDVPDEVLIERCIGRRLDPVTGKIYHLKFFPPETEEIKARLITRPDDTEEKVKSRLQIYKQNAEAVSSTYSNITNKIDGSSSKEVIFKEIESLLSQLQQEKVKLHT
;
A
#
# COMPACT_ATOMS: atom_id res chain seq x y z
N MET A 1 -11.78 -22.63 -3.39
CA MET A 1 -12.18 -21.21 -3.35
C MET A 1 -11.92 -20.62 -4.73
N ASN A 2 -12.91 -20.65 -5.63
CA ASN A 2 -12.83 -20.16 -7.02
C ASN A 2 -14.16 -19.48 -7.38
N ALA A 3 -14.46 -18.38 -6.71
CA ALA A 3 -15.53 -17.47 -7.09
C ALA A 3 -14.95 -16.07 -6.88
N GLY A 4 -14.67 -15.35 -7.97
CA GLY A 4 -14.00 -14.05 -7.96
C GLY A 4 -14.83 -12.90 -7.35
N GLY A 5 -15.62 -13.18 -6.31
CA GLY A 5 -16.27 -12.16 -5.50
C GLY A 5 -15.24 -11.46 -4.62
N LEU A 6 -15.41 -10.15 -4.45
CA LEU A 6 -14.68 -9.38 -3.44
C LEU A 6 -15.01 -9.96 -2.07
N VAL A 7 -13.99 -10.16 -1.23
CA VAL A 7 -14.21 -10.53 0.18
C VAL A 7 -15.03 -9.40 0.82
N PRO A 8 -16.18 -9.71 1.46
CA PRO A 8 -17.02 -8.70 2.10
C PRO A 8 -16.23 -7.84 3.10
N ASP A 9 -16.51 -6.54 3.11
CA ASP A 9 -15.79 -5.56 3.95
C ASP A 9 -15.78 -5.95 5.44
N GLU A 10 -16.88 -6.50 5.96
CA GLU A 10 -16.99 -6.96 7.34
C GLU A 10 -16.00 -8.08 7.66
N ILE A 11 -15.88 -9.07 6.77
CA ILE A 11 -14.94 -10.19 6.94
C ILE A 11 -13.49 -9.68 6.93
N VAL A 12 -13.17 -8.73 6.05
CA VAL A 12 -11.84 -8.12 6.00
C VAL A 12 -11.57 -7.30 7.28
N THR A 13 -12.56 -6.53 7.75
CA THR A 13 -12.46 -5.74 8.98
C THR A 13 -12.18 -6.63 10.18
N ASP A 14 -12.96 -7.70 10.36
CA ASP A 14 -12.81 -8.63 11.49
C ASP A 14 -11.43 -9.31 11.45
N MET A 15 -10.96 -9.70 10.26
CA MET A 15 -9.63 -10.27 10.08
C MET A 15 -8.52 -9.27 10.48
N VAL A 16 -8.64 -8.00 10.09
CA VAL A 16 -7.69 -6.96 10.45
C VAL A 16 -7.73 -6.69 11.96
N ALA A 17 -8.91 -6.51 12.55
CA ALA A 17 -9.07 -6.27 13.97
C ALA A 17 -8.47 -7.40 14.82
N ALA A 18 -8.75 -8.66 14.46
CA ALA A 18 -8.19 -9.83 15.13
C ALA A 18 -6.66 -9.91 15.01
N ARG A 19 -6.07 -9.42 13.90
CA ARG A 19 -4.62 -9.36 13.74
C ARG A 19 -3.99 -8.29 14.63
N LEU A 20 -4.64 -7.13 14.74
CA LEU A 20 -4.16 -5.97 15.51
C LEU A 20 -4.29 -6.18 17.03
N ASP A 21 -5.18 -7.06 17.48
CA ASP A 21 -5.35 -7.38 18.91
C ASP A 21 -4.25 -8.32 19.47
N ARG A 22 -3.37 -8.85 18.63
CA ARG A 22 -2.30 -9.75 19.07
C ARG A 22 -1.21 -9.01 19.86
N GLU A 23 -0.60 -9.74 20.80
CA GLU A 23 0.36 -9.20 21.76
C GLU A 23 1.60 -8.58 21.09
N ASP A 24 2.10 -9.19 20.00
CA ASP A 24 3.25 -8.66 19.24
C ASP A 24 2.95 -7.26 18.70
N VAL A 25 1.72 -7.02 18.26
CA VAL A 25 1.29 -5.74 17.70
C VAL A 25 1.05 -4.70 18.78
N LYS A 26 0.47 -5.10 19.91
CA LYS A 26 0.30 -4.20 21.06
C LYS A 26 1.64 -3.69 21.59
N GLN A 27 2.70 -4.50 21.49
CA GLN A 27 4.04 -4.15 21.93
C GLN A 27 4.85 -3.37 20.88
N MET A 28 4.76 -3.75 19.60
CA MET A 28 5.63 -3.20 18.54
C MET A 28 4.94 -2.18 17.63
N GLY A 29 3.62 -2.03 17.72
CA GLY A 29 2.81 -1.25 16.81
C GLY A 29 2.44 -2.00 15.52
N TRP A 30 1.80 -1.28 14.59
CA TRP A 30 1.32 -1.83 13.33
C TRP A 30 1.61 -0.91 12.14
N LEU A 31 1.73 -1.53 10.96
CA LEU A 31 1.65 -0.88 9.66
C LEU A 31 0.60 -1.63 8.83
N LEU A 32 -0.49 -0.96 8.49
CA LEU A 32 -1.47 -1.51 7.56
C LEU A 32 -1.05 -1.15 6.13
N ASP A 33 -0.90 -2.16 5.28
CA ASP A 33 -0.63 -2.00 3.85
C ASP A 33 -1.84 -2.47 3.04
N GLY A 34 -2.44 -1.54 2.30
CA GLY A 34 -3.59 -1.81 1.45
C GLY A 34 -4.91 -2.00 2.20
N TYR A 35 -5.05 -1.50 3.42
CA TYR A 35 -6.32 -1.40 4.14
C TYR A 35 -6.32 -0.14 5.03
N PRO A 36 -7.43 0.63 5.10
CA PRO A 36 -8.70 0.47 4.39
C PRO A 36 -8.63 0.91 2.91
N ARG A 37 -9.54 0.37 2.09
CA ARG A 37 -9.70 0.69 0.65
C ARG A 37 -11.05 1.31 0.29
N SER A 38 -11.98 1.37 1.24
CA SER A 38 -13.31 1.97 1.06
C SER A 38 -13.67 2.82 2.28
N SER A 39 -14.61 3.74 2.11
CA SER A 39 -15.15 4.54 3.23
C SER A 39 -15.80 3.66 4.30
N SER A 40 -16.45 2.57 3.90
CA SER A 40 -17.05 1.59 4.81
C SER A 40 -16.00 0.93 5.71
N GLN A 41 -14.88 0.52 5.12
CA GLN A 41 -13.75 -0.07 5.86
C GLN A 41 -13.12 0.95 6.83
N ALA A 42 -12.90 2.20 6.37
CA ALA A 42 -12.36 3.27 7.22
C ALA A 42 -13.30 3.60 8.40
N GLY A 43 -14.61 3.72 8.13
CA GLY A 43 -15.61 3.94 9.16
C GLY A 43 -15.74 2.78 10.15
N SER A 44 -15.46 1.55 9.72
CA SER A 44 -15.45 0.38 10.61
C SER A 44 -14.26 0.41 11.57
N LEU A 45 -13.07 0.82 11.11
CA LEU A 45 -11.91 1.04 11.98
C LEU A 45 -12.17 2.14 13.03
N GLU A 46 -12.78 3.27 12.62
CA GLU A 46 -13.14 4.35 13.56
C GLU A 46 -14.12 3.88 14.63
N LYS A 47 -15.14 3.07 14.27
CA LYS A 47 -16.07 2.47 15.25
C LYS A 47 -15.38 1.55 16.25
N LEU A 48 -14.36 0.82 15.81
CA LEU A 48 -13.53 -0.03 16.66
C LEU A 48 -12.46 0.75 17.44
N GLN A 49 -12.38 2.07 17.24
CA GLN A 49 -11.35 2.95 17.82
C GLN A 49 -9.92 2.53 17.43
N ILE A 50 -9.76 1.87 16.28
CA ILE A 50 -8.48 1.50 15.72
C ILE A 50 -8.07 2.63 14.77
N ARG A 51 -7.22 3.53 15.25
CA ARG A 51 -6.77 4.70 14.48
C ARG A 51 -5.25 4.68 14.30
N PRO A 52 -4.72 4.90 13.08
CA PRO A 52 -3.29 5.04 12.89
C PRO A 52 -2.81 6.40 13.41
N ASP A 53 -1.52 6.46 13.77
CA ASP A 53 -0.87 7.72 14.11
C ASP A 53 -0.51 8.56 12.87
N LEU A 54 -0.28 7.87 11.75
CA LEU A 54 0.19 8.45 10.51
C LEU A 54 -0.50 7.76 9.33
N TYR A 55 -0.94 8.55 8.36
CA TYR A 55 -1.51 8.05 7.10
C TYR A 55 -0.66 8.54 5.93
N ILE A 56 0.14 7.65 5.32
CA ILE A 56 1.07 8.00 4.25
C ILE A 56 0.45 7.69 2.89
N VAL A 57 0.41 8.68 2.01
CA VAL A 57 -0.05 8.54 0.62
C VAL A 57 1.12 8.74 -0.32
N LEU A 58 1.48 7.70 -1.08
CA LEU A 58 2.45 7.82 -2.17
C LEU A 58 1.74 8.36 -3.41
N ASP A 59 1.96 9.63 -3.72
CA ASP A 59 1.37 10.31 -4.87
C ASP A 59 2.25 10.11 -6.10
N VAL A 60 1.67 9.57 -7.17
CA VAL A 60 2.38 9.21 -8.39
C VAL A 60 1.48 9.48 -9.59
N PRO A 61 1.97 10.14 -10.65
CA PRO A 61 1.22 10.34 -11.87
C PRO A 61 0.73 9.01 -12.48
N ASP A 62 -0.49 9.02 -13.03
CA ASP A 62 -1.16 7.84 -13.59
C ASP A 62 -0.32 7.17 -14.67
N GLU A 63 0.30 7.96 -15.53
CA GLU A 63 1.11 7.48 -16.65
C GLU A 63 2.31 6.68 -16.14
N VAL A 64 2.92 7.13 -15.04
CA VAL A 64 4.04 6.46 -14.37
C VAL A 64 3.55 5.17 -13.70
N LEU A 65 2.38 5.18 -13.07
CA LEU A 65 1.80 3.98 -12.47
C LEU A 65 1.48 2.90 -13.50
N ILE A 66 0.93 3.32 -14.65
CA ILE A 66 0.61 2.44 -15.78
C ILE A 66 1.89 1.84 -16.36
N GLU A 67 2.92 2.66 -16.65
CA GLU A 67 4.21 2.18 -17.13
C GLU A 67 4.82 1.15 -16.16
N ARG A 68 4.84 1.47 -14.85
CA ARG A 68 5.39 0.61 -13.80
C ARG A 68 4.68 -0.74 -13.70
N CYS A 69 3.35 -0.77 -13.87
CA CYS A 69 2.60 -2.02 -13.81
C CYS A 69 2.79 -2.87 -15.06
N ILE A 70 2.69 -2.29 -16.25
CA ILE A 70 2.81 -3.03 -17.53
C ILE A 70 4.24 -3.56 -17.73
N GLY A 71 5.24 -2.82 -17.26
CA GLY A 71 6.65 -3.21 -17.34
C GLY A 71 7.06 -4.25 -16.28
N ARG A 72 6.20 -4.56 -15.30
CA ARG A 72 6.49 -5.51 -14.23
C ARG A 72 6.54 -6.95 -14.75
N ARG A 73 7.51 -7.70 -14.25
CA ARG A 73 7.70 -9.11 -14.53
C ARG A 73 7.90 -9.87 -13.22
N LEU A 74 7.52 -11.14 -13.21
CA LEU A 74 7.70 -12.05 -12.10
C LEU A 74 8.58 -13.20 -12.57
N ASP A 75 9.63 -13.51 -11.81
CA ASP A 75 10.33 -14.77 -11.96
C ASP A 75 9.53 -15.87 -11.25
N PRO A 76 8.96 -16.85 -11.97
CA PRO A 76 8.14 -17.90 -11.36
C PRO A 76 8.95 -18.85 -10.47
N VAL A 77 10.28 -18.88 -10.61
CA VAL A 77 11.15 -19.77 -9.83
C VAL A 77 11.50 -19.16 -8.48
N THR A 78 11.85 -17.87 -8.45
CA THR A 78 12.31 -17.19 -7.22
C THR A 78 11.24 -16.34 -6.55
N GLY A 79 10.15 -16.02 -7.26
CA GLY A 79 9.15 -15.06 -6.80
C GLY A 79 9.63 -13.59 -6.89
N LYS A 80 10.85 -13.35 -7.38
CA LYS A 80 11.42 -12.00 -7.47
C LYS A 80 10.70 -11.19 -8.54
N ILE A 81 10.42 -9.92 -8.21
CA ILE A 81 9.79 -8.96 -9.12
C ILE A 81 10.88 -8.19 -9.86
N TYR A 82 10.72 -8.10 -11.18
CA TYR A 82 11.55 -7.35 -12.10
C TYR A 82 10.74 -6.27 -12.82
N HIS A 83 11.44 -5.33 -13.44
CA HIS A 83 10.86 -4.35 -14.35
C HIS A 83 11.77 -4.15 -15.56
N LEU A 84 11.24 -4.27 -16.78
CA LEU A 84 12.06 -4.27 -18.00
C LEU A 84 12.98 -3.04 -18.16
N LYS A 85 12.53 -1.87 -17.68
CA LYS A 85 13.30 -0.61 -17.68
C LYS A 85 14.01 -0.31 -16.35
N PHE A 86 13.26 -0.22 -15.25
CA PHE A 86 13.78 0.30 -13.97
C PHE A 86 14.52 -0.72 -13.10
N PHE A 87 14.30 -2.02 -13.33
CA PHE A 87 14.96 -3.07 -12.56
C PHE A 87 15.06 -4.34 -13.43
N PRO A 88 15.91 -4.29 -14.48
CA PRO A 88 15.99 -5.37 -15.46
C PRO A 88 16.59 -6.65 -14.83
N PRO A 89 16.29 -7.83 -15.41
CA PRO A 89 16.88 -9.09 -14.95
C PRO A 89 18.40 -9.09 -15.11
N GLU A 90 19.09 -9.73 -14.16
CA GLU A 90 20.56 -9.75 -14.12
C GLU A 90 21.18 -10.66 -15.18
N THR A 91 20.43 -11.67 -15.66
CA THR A 91 20.90 -12.65 -16.65
C THR A 91 19.85 -12.92 -17.73
N GLU A 92 20.29 -13.33 -18.91
CA GLU A 92 19.38 -13.72 -20.00
C GLU A 92 18.55 -14.97 -19.66
N GLU A 93 19.07 -15.87 -18.82
CA GLU A 93 18.31 -17.03 -18.31
C GLU A 93 17.10 -16.59 -17.48
N ILE A 94 17.30 -15.65 -16.54
CA ILE A 94 16.20 -15.09 -15.75
C ILE A 94 15.21 -14.40 -16.68
N LYS A 95 15.71 -13.56 -17.59
CA LYS A 95 14.89 -12.82 -18.56
C LYS A 95 14.00 -13.71 -19.40
N ALA A 96 14.51 -14.85 -19.89
CA ALA A 96 13.77 -15.78 -20.74
C ALA A 96 12.62 -16.48 -20.01
N ARG A 97 12.70 -16.64 -18.69
CA ARG A 97 11.65 -17.28 -17.87
C ARG A 97 10.69 -16.31 -17.19
N LEU A 98 10.89 -15.00 -17.34
CA LEU A 98 10.01 -14.00 -16.75
C LEU A 98 8.60 -14.08 -17.33
N ILE A 99 7.61 -13.98 -16.45
CA ILE A 99 6.20 -13.92 -16.83
C ILE A 99 5.58 -12.57 -16.46
N THR A 100 4.55 -12.17 -17.18
CA THR A 100 3.68 -11.04 -16.81
C THR A 100 2.57 -11.56 -15.92
N ARG A 101 2.24 -10.82 -14.85
CA ARG A 101 1.10 -11.18 -14.01
C ARG A 101 -0.21 -11.01 -14.80
N PRO A 102 -1.23 -11.86 -14.59
CA PRO A 102 -2.51 -11.73 -15.29
C PRO A 102 -3.20 -10.37 -15.14
N ASP A 103 -2.90 -9.63 -14.06
CA ASP A 103 -3.52 -8.34 -13.75
C ASP A 103 -2.71 -7.11 -14.18
N ASP A 104 -1.57 -7.32 -14.84
CA ASP A 104 -0.66 -6.26 -15.29
C ASP A 104 -0.91 -5.85 -16.76
N THR A 105 -2.12 -6.08 -17.27
CA THR A 105 -2.55 -5.54 -18.57
C THR A 105 -2.97 -4.08 -18.44
N GLU A 106 -2.77 -3.28 -19.48
CA GLU A 106 -3.10 -1.85 -19.46
C GLU A 106 -4.57 -1.59 -19.06
N GLU A 107 -5.49 -2.35 -19.64
CA GLU A 107 -6.93 -2.25 -19.36
C GLU A 107 -7.24 -2.51 -17.87
N LYS A 108 -6.69 -3.59 -17.31
CA LYS A 108 -6.91 -3.93 -15.89
C LYS A 108 -6.26 -2.91 -14.95
N VAL A 109 -5.07 -2.41 -15.30
CA VAL A 109 -4.38 -1.39 -14.51
C VAL A 109 -5.19 -0.10 -14.49
N LYS A 110 -5.68 0.37 -15.64
CA LYS A 110 -6.54 1.56 -15.73
C LYS A 110 -7.84 1.38 -14.94
N SER A 111 -8.50 0.23 -15.08
CA SER A 111 -9.71 -0.09 -14.32
C SER A 111 -9.47 -0.05 -12.80
N ARG A 112 -8.38 -0.66 -12.33
CA ARG A 112 -8.00 -0.64 -10.90
C ARG A 112 -7.66 0.76 -10.41
N LEU A 113 -6.98 1.56 -11.22
CA LEU A 113 -6.64 2.94 -10.88
C LEU A 113 -7.88 3.82 -10.74
N GLN A 114 -8.87 3.64 -11.63
CA GLN A 114 -10.15 4.32 -11.54
C GLN A 114 -10.90 3.95 -10.24
N ILE A 115 -11.00 2.66 -9.93
CA ILE A 115 -11.65 2.19 -8.69
C ILE A 115 -10.91 2.74 -7.46
N TYR A 116 -9.58 2.76 -7.47
CA TYR A 116 -8.79 3.36 -6.40
C TYR A 116 -9.16 4.84 -6.22
N LYS A 117 -9.15 5.64 -7.29
CA LYS A 117 -9.46 7.09 -7.21
C LYS A 117 -10.85 7.39 -6.69
N GLN A 118 -11.85 6.59 -7.08
CA GLN A 118 -13.22 6.73 -6.59
C GLN A 118 -13.34 6.56 -5.07
N ASN A 119 -12.46 5.74 -4.47
CA ASN A 119 -12.48 5.46 -3.03
C ASN A 119 -11.43 6.24 -2.25
N ALA A 120 -10.32 6.62 -2.87
CA ALA A 120 -9.15 7.21 -2.21
C ALA A 120 -9.49 8.51 -1.50
N GLU A 121 -10.32 9.37 -2.10
CA GLU A 121 -10.77 10.62 -1.47
C GLU A 121 -11.62 10.35 -0.23
N ALA A 122 -12.52 9.36 -0.31
CA ALA A 122 -13.40 9.01 0.80
C ALA A 122 -12.61 8.41 1.98
N VAL A 123 -11.56 7.63 1.72
CA VAL A 123 -10.65 7.15 2.78
C VAL A 123 -9.79 8.28 3.32
N SER A 124 -9.17 9.08 2.44
CA SER A 124 -8.25 10.15 2.84
C SER A 124 -8.94 11.24 3.66
N SER A 125 -10.22 11.54 3.39
CA SER A 125 -10.99 12.51 4.18
C SER A 125 -11.13 12.09 5.65
N THR A 126 -11.28 10.79 5.92
CA THR A 126 -11.36 10.20 7.28
C THR A 126 -10.09 10.47 8.09
N TYR A 127 -8.93 10.41 7.44
CA TYR A 127 -7.61 10.56 8.08
C TYR A 127 -6.90 11.88 7.71
N SER A 128 -7.66 12.89 7.26
CA SER A 128 -7.11 14.13 6.72
C SER A 128 -6.16 14.86 7.68
N ASN A 129 -6.39 14.76 8.99
CA ASN A 129 -5.57 15.39 10.03
C ASN A 129 -4.21 14.72 10.28
N ILE A 130 -4.00 13.50 9.79
CA ILE A 130 -2.76 12.72 9.93
C ILE A 130 -2.20 12.28 8.56
N THR A 131 -2.76 12.82 7.48
CA THR A 131 -2.39 12.47 6.10
C THR A 131 -1.12 13.21 5.68
N ASN A 132 -0.13 12.45 5.21
CA ASN A 132 1.11 12.96 4.66
C ASN A 132 1.27 12.42 3.23
N LYS A 133 1.29 13.32 2.25
CA LYS A 133 1.49 12.97 0.84
C LYS A 133 2.97 13.06 0.50
N ILE A 134 3.50 12.00 -0.10
CA ILE A 134 4.91 11.86 -0.49
C ILE A 134 4.97 11.62 -1.99
N ASP A 135 5.88 12.28 -2.70
CA ASP A 135 6.08 12.02 -4.13
C ASP A 135 6.70 10.63 -4.35
N GLY A 136 5.87 9.69 -4.79
CA GLY A 136 6.28 8.32 -5.10
C GLY A 136 6.96 8.17 -6.46
N SER A 137 7.17 9.26 -7.20
CA SER A 137 7.87 9.28 -8.49
C SER A 137 9.39 9.35 -8.34
N SER A 138 9.86 9.82 -7.17
CA SER A 138 11.26 9.96 -6.79
C SER A 138 11.98 8.62 -6.59
N SER A 139 13.31 8.66 -6.33
CA SER A 139 14.09 7.43 -6.06
C SER A 139 13.68 6.78 -4.74
N LYS A 140 13.91 5.47 -4.61
CA LYS A 140 13.56 4.71 -3.40
C LYS A 140 14.24 5.27 -2.16
N GLU A 141 15.48 5.73 -2.29
CA GLU A 141 16.29 6.29 -1.22
C GLU A 141 15.75 7.64 -0.75
N VAL A 142 15.25 8.47 -1.67
CA VAL A 142 14.62 9.75 -1.34
C VAL A 142 13.31 9.53 -0.59
N ILE A 143 12.44 8.68 -1.15
CA ILE A 143 11.14 8.33 -0.55
C ILE A 143 11.34 7.73 0.84
N PHE A 144 12.29 6.80 0.99
CA PHE A 144 12.59 6.16 2.27
C PHE A 144 13.03 7.17 3.33
N LYS A 145 13.94 8.08 2.98
CA LYS A 145 14.41 9.14 3.90
C LYS A 145 13.29 10.07 4.32
N GLU A 146 12.38 10.41 3.42
CA GLU A 146 11.23 11.25 3.73
C GLU A 146 10.29 10.56 4.74
N ILE A 147 9.96 9.29 4.51
CA ILE A 147 9.16 8.48 5.44
C ILE A 147 9.87 8.35 6.80
N GLU A 148 11.17 8.07 6.81
CA GLU A 148 11.98 7.96 8.03
C GLU A 148 11.96 9.26 8.84
N SER A 149 12.05 10.42 8.17
CA SER A 149 11.96 11.72 8.82
C SER A 149 10.60 11.95 9.48
N LEU A 150 9.50 11.63 8.78
CA LEU A 150 8.15 11.74 9.33
C LEU A 150 7.96 10.86 10.57
N LEU A 151 8.40 9.59 10.51
CA LEU A 151 8.31 8.66 11.63
C LEU A 151 9.14 9.13 12.83
N SER A 152 10.33 9.67 12.57
CA SER A 152 11.22 10.20 13.62
C SER A 152 10.61 11.41 14.33
N GLN A 153 9.97 12.32 13.58
CA GLN A 153 9.26 13.48 14.15
C GLN A 153 8.10 13.04 15.03
N LEU A 154 7.26 12.11 14.54
CA LEU A 154 6.14 11.55 15.28
C LEU A 154 6.59 10.89 16.60
N GLN A 155 7.69 10.14 16.56
CA GLN A 155 8.25 9.51 17.76
C GLN A 155 8.67 10.57 18.80
N GLN A 156 9.31 11.66 18.38
CA GLN A 156 9.71 12.74 19.28
C GLN A 156 8.51 13.48 19.90
N GLU A 157 7.46 13.72 19.12
CA GLU A 157 6.22 14.34 19.61
C GLU A 157 5.53 13.46 20.66
N LYS A 158 5.45 12.16 20.41
CA LYS A 158 4.88 11.21 21.37
C LYS A 158 5.67 11.15 22.66
N VAL A 159 7.00 11.15 22.61
CA VAL A 159 7.84 11.17 23.82
C VAL A 159 7.56 12.43 24.65
N LYS A 160 7.51 13.61 24.01
CA LYS A 160 7.22 14.88 24.70
C LYS A 160 5.86 14.92 25.38
N LEU A 161 4.84 14.28 24.80
CA LEU A 161 3.49 14.21 25.39
C LEU A 161 3.40 13.31 26.63
N HIS A 162 4.35 12.39 26.81
CA HIS A 162 4.40 11.45 27.93
C HIS A 162 5.48 11.79 28.96
N THR A 163 6.13 12.95 28.83
CA THR A 163 7.10 13.50 29.80
C THR A 163 6.48 14.68 30.53
#